data_AF-A0A1G6U5E4-F1
#
_entry.id   AF-A0A1G6U5E4-F1
#
_cell.length_a   1.000
_cell.length_b   1.000
_cell.length_c   1.000
_cell.angle_alpha   90.00
_cell.angle_beta   90.00
_cell.angle_gamma   90.00
#
_symmetry.space_group_name_H-M   'P 1'
#
loop_
_entity.id
_entity.type
_entity.pdbx_description
1 polymer ?
#
loop_
_entity_poly.entity_id
_entity_poly.type
_entity_poly.pdbx_seq_one_letter_code
_entity_poly.pdbx_strand_id
1 'polypeptide(L)'
;MYGDGKVRLRSGAHALHGGNPVWSHTNRHIDLWVELLHGWELEPIAALPFTVTQDFSGDQFTSSNIPAGDMECLYGIVRDELSTYDRLESHVAAQTSCGNVVILEVDNFQLPQAGKAYRRQHARSSIAIDVLVPEATAVGYYHHDGYHTASGEDYEAIFRMPGDDAISRGAAFFPQAEVVRRRFTAQADAALVRASLGLLRAHLVRRPRENPICAFRTAFPDHLDQLMARGEPNFQAYAANVLRQLGANFELLGRYVRWLVMQGQVLPDTVAEACYTMASEAMVMQFRLMRAVISHKPDPCQDCLDQLEAAYKDTVPALAAHFGTDQP
;
A
#
# COMPACT_ATOMS: atom_id res chain seq x y z
N MET A 1 36.27 -15.29 4.75
CA MET A 1 35.46 -16.40 5.30
C MET A 1 34.20 -16.47 4.47
N TYR A 2 34.05 -17.56 3.72
CA TYR A 2 32.94 -17.78 2.79
C TYR A 2 31.64 -17.95 3.59
N GLY A 3 30.69 -17.03 3.40
CA GLY A 3 29.38 -17.07 4.01
C GLY A 3 28.49 -18.05 3.26
N ASP A 4 27.92 -18.97 4.03
CA ASP A 4 27.02 -20.06 3.64
C ASP A 4 25.86 -19.56 2.76
N GLY A 5 25.93 -19.91 1.47
CA GLY A 5 24.92 -19.63 0.46
C GLY A 5 23.70 -20.53 0.64
N LYS A 6 22.91 -20.31 1.70
CA LYS A 6 21.56 -20.87 1.78
C LYS A 6 20.66 -20.07 0.87
N VAL A 7 20.33 -20.65 -0.29
CA VAL A 7 19.19 -20.23 -1.11
C VAL A 7 17.95 -20.26 -0.22
N ARG A 8 17.51 -19.09 0.25
CA ARG A 8 16.28 -18.95 1.04
C ARG A 8 15.11 -19.28 0.11
N LEU A 9 14.38 -20.35 0.39
CA LEU A 9 13.06 -20.59 -0.20
C LEU A 9 12.10 -19.52 0.35
N ARG A 10 12.01 -18.39 -0.34
CA ARG A 10 11.11 -17.26 -0.03
C ARG A 10 9.77 -17.45 -0.75
N SER A 11 9.10 -18.57 -0.51
CA SER A 11 7.84 -18.90 -1.19
C SER A 11 6.66 -18.78 -0.23
N GLY A 12 5.77 -17.82 -0.54
CA GLY A 12 4.49 -17.62 0.11
C GLY A 12 4.18 -16.13 0.25
N ALA A 13 3.09 -15.66 -0.37
CA ALA A 13 2.55 -14.33 -0.08
C ALA A 13 2.22 -14.23 1.41
N HIS A 14 2.41 -13.06 2.02
CA HIS A 14 2.10 -12.86 3.43
C HIS A 14 0.61 -13.13 3.70
N ALA A 15 0.27 -13.56 4.92
CA ALA A 15 -1.11 -13.80 5.34
C ALA A 15 -2.03 -12.57 5.21
N LEU A 16 -1.46 -11.37 5.07
CA LEU A 16 -2.20 -10.17 4.68
C LEU A 16 -2.84 -10.28 3.29
N HIS A 17 -2.23 -11.01 2.36
CA HIS A 17 -2.78 -11.34 1.03
C HIS A 17 -3.40 -12.75 0.98
N GLY A 18 -3.42 -13.47 2.10
CA GLY A 18 -4.13 -14.74 2.26
C GLY A 18 -5.54 -14.58 2.86
N GLY A 19 -6.36 -15.64 2.78
CA GLY A 19 -7.73 -15.69 3.32
C GLY A 19 -8.81 -15.29 2.31
N ASN A 20 -9.96 -14.82 2.81
CA ASN A 20 -11.04 -14.23 1.99
C ASN A 20 -11.17 -12.72 2.32
N PRO A 21 -10.16 -11.91 1.95
CA PRO A 21 -10.21 -10.47 2.19
C PRO A 21 -11.40 -9.84 1.45
N VAL A 22 -11.94 -8.75 1.98
CA VAL A 22 -12.89 -7.93 1.23
C VAL A 22 -12.12 -7.31 0.06
N TRP A 23 -10.97 -6.70 0.34
CA TRP A 23 -10.10 -6.10 -0.67
C TRP A 23 -8.81 -6.89 -0.84
N SER A 24 -8.60 -7.49 -2.01
CA SER A 24 -7.42 -8.33 -2.28
C SER A 24 -6.09 -7.56 -2.23
N HIS A 25 -6.13 -6.27 -2.55
CA HIS A 25 -4.98 -5.36 -2.58
C HIS A 25 -5.37 -4.01 -2.01
N THR A 26 -4.44 -3.36 -1.30
CA THR A 26 -4.65 -2.00 -0.81
C THR A 26 -4.18 -0.98 -1.83
N ASN A 27 -2.87 -0.91 -2.01
CA ASN A 27 -2.22 -0.10 -3.02
C ASN A 27 -0.78 -0.58 -3.20
N ARG A 28 -0.16 -0.13 -4.29
CA ARG A 28 1.20 -0.50 -4.71
C ARG A 28 2.30 -0.29 -3.67
N HIS A 29 2.14 0.64 -2.74
CA HIS A 29 3.15 0.90 -1.72
C HIS A 29 2.96 0.00 -0.51
N ILE A 30 1.73 -0.11 0.00
CA ILE A 30 1.45 -0.94 1.18
C ILE A 30 1.65 -2.42 0.87
N ASP A 31 1.11 -2.91 -0.25
CA ASP A 31 1.26 -4.32 -0.62
C ASP A 31 2.75 -4.69 -0.79
N LEU A 32 3.55 -3.80 -1.39
CA LEU A 32 4.99 -4.00 -1.53
C LEU A 32 5.71 -4.04 -0.18
N TRP A 33 5.39 -3.12 0.73
CA TRP A 33 5.99 -3.09 2.06
C TRP A 33 5.61 -4.31 2.89
N VAL A 34 4.36 -4.78 2.77
CA VAL A 34 3.89 -5.99 3.44
C VAL A 34 4.74 -7.19 3.05
N GLU A 35 4.94 -7.40 1.75
CA GLU A 35 5.75 -8.51 1.24
C GLU A 35 7.23 -8.36 1.56
N LEU A 36 7.77 -7.14 1.47
CA LEU A 36 9.17 -6.87 1.79
C LEU A 36 9.48 -7.10 3.28
N LEU A 37 8.62 -6.59 4.18
CA LEU A 37 8.76 -6.81 5.62
C LEU A 37 8.62 -8.30 5.95
N HIS A 38 7.66 -8.98 5.34
CA HIS A 38 7.50 -10.42 5.51
C HIS A 38 8.74 -11.20 5.04
N GLY A 39 9.29 -10.87 3.87
CA GLY A 39 10.51 -11.48 3.34
C GLY A 39 11.77 -11.20 4.18
N TRP A 40 11.72 -10.17 5.03
CA TRP A 40 12.71 -9.85 6.04
C TRP A 40 12.43 -10.45 7.42
N GLU A 41 11.39 -11.28 7.55
CA GLU A 41 10.96 -11.89 8.82
C GLU A 41 10.56 -10.84 9.88
N LEU A 42 10.04 -9.69 9.42
CA LEU A 42 9.49 -8.62 10.24
C LEU A 42 7.96 -8.66 10.19
N GLU A 43 7.30 -8.31 11.29
CA GLU A 43 5.83 -8.31 11.42
C GLU A 43 5.21 -7.10 10.70
N PRO A 44 4.58 -7.24 9.52
CA PRO A 44 4.12 -6.08 8.76
C PRO A 44 2.94 -5.36 9.43
N ILE A 45 2.12 -6.06 10.23
CA ILE A 45 0.92 -5.50 10.84
C ILE A 45 1.28 -4.42 11.88
N ALA A 46 2.42 -4.55 12.57
CA ALA A 46 2.87 -3.57 13.54
C ALA A 46 3.13 -2.18 12.94
N ALA A 47 3.26 -2.08 11.62
CA ALA A 47 3.47 -0.84 10.85
C ALA A 47 2.19 -0.16 10.36
N LEU A 48 1.01 -0.71 10.64
CA LEU A 48 -0.30 -0.17 10.24
C LEU A 48 -0.95 0.92 11.13
N PRO A 49 -0.37 1.43 12.25
CA PRO A 49 -1.04 2.45 13.07
C PRO A 49 -1.46 3.72 12.32
N PHE A 50 -0.75 4.10 11.24
CA PHE A 50 -1.06 5.28 10.45
C PHE A 50 -2.42 5.22 9.73
N THR A 51 -3.03 4.03 9.60
CA THR A 51 -4.33 3.86 8.91
C THR A 51 -5.46 4.71 9.52
N VAL A 52 -5.33 5.13 10.78
CA VAL A 52 -6.27 6.04 11.45
C VAL A 52 -6.23 7.49 10.94
N THR A 53 -5.26 7.85 10.11
CA THR A 53 -5.09 9.22 9.60
C THR A 53 -5.67 9.43 8.20
N GLN A 54 -6.31 8.42 7.60
CA GLN A 54 -6.90 8.57 6.27
C GLN A 54 -7.96 9.67 6.26
N ASP A 55 -7.83 10.60 5.33
CA ASP A 55 -8.72 11.76 5.17
C ASP A 55 -9.31 11.80 3.75
N PHE A 56 -10.31 12.65 3.56
CA PHE A 56 -10.89 12.98 2.25
C PHE A 56 -10.39 14.35 1.78
N SER A 57 -9.60 14.37 0.71
CA SER A 57 -8.91 15.58 0.21
C SER A 57 -9.73 16.44 -0.76
N GLY A 58 -11.06 16.29 -0.74
CA GLY A 58 -12.01 17.03 -1.58
C GLY A 58 -12.48 16.28 -2.83
N ASP A 59 -11.62 15.47 -3.44
CA ASP A 59 -11.93 14.67 -4.64
C ASP A 59 -11.67 13.16 -4.44
N GLN A 60 -10.73 12.81 -3.57
CA GLN A 60 -10.35 11.43 -3.31
C GLN A 60 -9.90 11.23 -1.85
N PHE A 61 -9.86 9.97 -1.41
CA PHE A 61 -9.25 9.63 -0.13
C PHE A 61 -7.73 9.68 -0.24
N THR A 62 -7.05 10.11 0.82
CA THR A 62 -5.59 10.19 0.85
C THR A 62 -4.97 8.82 0.58
N SER A 63 -4.00 8.77 -0.34
CA SER A 63 -3.25 7.54 -0.61
C SER A 63 -2.28 7.25 0.53
N SER A 64 -2.62 6.19 1.26
CA SER A 64 -1.88 5.68 2.42
C SER A 64 -0.54 5.06 2.03
N ASN A 65 0.55 5.44 2.71
CA ASN A 65 1.85 4.75 2.69
C ASN A 65 2.39 4.72 4.14
N ILE A 66 3.24 3.73 4.46
CA ILE A 66 3.85 3.67 5.79
C ILE A 66 4.82 4.85 5.93
N PRO A 67 4.66 5.71 6.97
CA PRO A 67 5.57 6.83 7.19
C PRO A 67 7.02 6.36 7.39
N ALA A 68 7.99 7.10 6.83
CA ALA A 68 9.41 6.76 6.97
C ALA A 68 9.87 6.70 8.43
N GLY A 69 9.37 7.63 9.27
CA GLY A 69 9.67 7.63 10.71
C GLY A 69 9.11 6.41 11.45
N ASP A 70 7.99 5.86 11.00
CA ASP A 70 7.43 4.64 11.59
C ASP A 70 8.29 3.42 11.24
N MET A 71 8.75 3.33 9.99
CA MET A 71 9.65 2.28 9.51
C MET A 71 11.00 2.29 10.25
N GLU A 72 11.54 3.48 10.49
CA GLU A 72 12.77 3.65 11.26
C GLU A 72 12.56 3.27 12.73
N CYS A 73 11.48 3.74 13.35
CA CYS A 73 11.14 3.47 14.75
C CYS A 73 10.92 1.97 15.03
N LEU A 74 10.17 1.28 14.16
CA LEU A 74 9.80 -0.12 14.34
C LEU A 74 10.91 -1.07 13.91
N TYR A 75 11.58 -0.79 12.79
CA TYR A 75 12.44 -1.78 12.13
C TYR A 75 13.86 -1.28 11.85
N GLY A 76 14.18 -0.04 12.21
CA GLY A 76 15.46 0.57 11.85
C GLY A 76 15.65 0.73 10.35
N ILE A 77 14.56 0.75 9.58
CA ILE A 77 14.58 0.87 8.13
C ILE A 77 14.59 2.35 7.74
N VAL A 78 15.61 2.75 7.00
CA VAL A 78 15.75 4.11 6.44
C VAL A 78 15.63 4.05 4.93
N ARG A 79 15.02 5.09 4.35
CA ARG A 79 14.78 5.22 2.93
C ARG A 79 15.24 6.58 2.44
N ASP A 80 16.06 6.57 1.40
CA ASP A 80 16.52 7.77 0.72
C ASP A 80 16.21 7.68 -0.77
N GLU A 81 15.99 8.82 -1.41
CA GLU A 81 15.93 8.88 -2.87
C GLU A 81 17.27 8.41 -3.45
N LEU A 82 17.22 7.53 -4.45
CA LEU A 82 18.39 7.10 -5.19
C LEU A 82 18.56 8.02 -6.39
N SER A 83 19.51 8.95 -6.30
CA SER A 83 19.88 9.78 -7.45
C SER A 83 20.48 8.90 -8.55
N THR A 84 19.84 8.88 -9.71
CA THR A 84 20.24 8.08 -10.87
C THR A 84 20.88 8.93 -11.94
N TYR A 85 22.03 8.48 -12.43
CA TYR A 85 22.69 9.00 -13.63
C TYR A 85 23.21 7.81 -14.45
N ASP A 86 23.72 8.06 -15.66
CA ASP A 86 24.18 7.01 -16.58
C ASP A 86 23.18 5.85 -16.74
N ARG A 87 23.50 4.65 -16.22
CA ARG A 87 22.66 3.45 -16.28
C ARG A 87 22.04 3.17 -14.92
N LEU A 88 20.70 3.16 -14.89
CA LEU A 88 19.91 2.75 -13.71
C LEU A 88 20.34 1.38 -13.18
N GLU A 89 20.53 0.41 -14.07
CA GLU A 89 21.00 -0.95 -13.76
C GLU A 89 22.27 -0.94 -12.90
N SER A 90 23.25 -0.11 -13.24
CA SER A 90 24.51 0.00 -12.49
C SER A 90 24.30 0.53 -11.07
N HIS A 91 23.40 1.49 -10.90
CA HIS A 91 23.05 2.01 -9.57
C HIS A 91 22.32 0.97 -8.71
N VAL A 92 21.39 0.22 -9.31
CA VAL A 92 20.69 -0.87 -8.61
C VAL A 92 21.66 -1.99 -8.23
N ALA A 93 22.57 -2.37 -9.12
CA ALA A 93 23.62 -3.36 -8.85
C ALA A 93 24.51 -2.92 -7.68
N ALA A 94 24.94 -1.65 -7.67
CA ALA A 94 25.74 -1.11 -6.59
C ALA A 94 25.04 -1.21 -5.23
N GLN A 95 23.75 -0.85 -5.15
CA GLN A 95 23.01 -0.92 -3.89
C GLN A 95 22.73 -2.35 -3.43
N THR A 96 22.31 -3.23 -4.34
CA THR A 96 22.01 -4.63 -4.01
C THR A 96 23.26 -5.40 -3.60
N SER A 97 24.43 -5.10 -4.19
CA SER A 97 25.71 -5.68 -3.75
C SER A 97 26.14 -5.25 -2.34
N CYS A 98 25.67 -4.09 -1.86
CA CYS A 98 25.81 -3.67 -0.46
C CYS A 98 24.77 -4.28 0.48
N GLY A 99 23.88 -5.14 -0.02
CA GLY A 99 22.78 -5.73 0.74
C GLY A 99 21.59 -4.79 0.98
N ASN A 100 21.52 -3.66 0.27
CA ASN A 100 20.37 -2.75 0.29
C ASN A 100 19.31 -3.22 -0.70
N VAL A 101 18.08 -2.76 -0.49
CA VAL A 101 16.97 -2.95 -1.44
C VAL A 101 16.73 -1.67 -2.20
N VAL A 102 16.42 -1.76 -3.50
CA VAL A 102 15.98 -0.61 -4.29
C VAL A 102 14.52 -0.75 -4.62
N ILE A 103 13.70 0.19 -4.13
CA ILE A 103 12.32 0.35 -4.59
C ILE A 103 12.37 1.12 -5.90
N LEU A 104 11.83 0.52 -6.95
CA LEU A 104 11.81 1.09 -8.29
C LEU A 104 10.38 1.21 -8.80
N GLU A 105 10.08 2.39 -9.33
CA GLU A 105 8.82 2.69 -9.97
C GLU A 105 8.88 2.27 -11.45
N VAL A 106 8.01 1.33 -11.83
CA VAL A 106 8.05 0.68 -13.16
C VAL A 106 6.67 0.67 -13.80
N ASP A 107 6.63 0.37 -15.10
CA ASP A 107 5.39 0.11 -15.81
C ASP A 107 5.01 -1.37 -15.69
N ASN A 108 3.82 -1.67 -15.18
CA ASN A 108 3.36 -3.07 -15.07
C ASN A 108 3.23 -3.77 -16.42
N PHE A 109 3.18 -3.04 -17.53
CA PHE A 109 3.24 -3.59 -18.87
C PHE A 109 4.47 -4.48 -19.08
N GLN A 110 5.57 -4.16 -18.41
CA GLN A 110 6.87 -4.84 -18.48
C GLN A 110 7.01 -5.97 -17.46
N LEU A 111 6.04 -6.16 -16.56
CA LEU A 111 6.12 -7.10 -15.44
C LEU A 111 5.37 -8.41 -15.73
N PRO A 112 6.05 -9.56 -15.88
CA PRO A 112 5.42 -10.84 -16.24
C PRO A 112 4.27 -11.28 -15.31
N GLN A 113 4.39 -10.98 -14.02
CA GLN A 113 3.45 -11.29 -12.97
C GLN A 113 2.20 -10.40 -12.96
N ALA A 114 2.14 -9.34 -13.79
CA ALA A 114 0.93 -8.53 -13.96
C ALA A 114 -0.23 -9.29 -14.64
N GLY A 115 -0.06 -10.59 -14.94
CA GLY A 115 -1.11 -11.50 -15.38
C GLY A 115 -1.80 -11.01 -16.65
N LYS A 116 -3.10 -10.70 -16.56
CA LYS A 116 -3.87 -10.21 -17.72
C LYS A 116 -3.45 -8.81 -18.19
N ALA A 117 -2.72 -8.04 -17.39
CA ALA A 117 -2.21 -6.72 -17.77
C ALA A 117 -0.84 -6.78 -18.46
N TYR A 118 -0.09 -7.89 -18.28
CA TYR A 118 1.23 -8.06 -18.89
C TYR A 118 1.16 -7.91 -20.41
N ARG A 119 1.98 -7.00 -20.95
CA ARG A 119 2.00 -6.59 -22.37
C ARG A 119 0.63 -6.18 -22.95
N ARG A 120 -0.31 -5.72 -22.12
CA ARG A 120 -1.67 -5.35 -22.55
C ARG A 120 -2.16 -4.01 -22.01
N GLN A 121 -1.73 -3.63 -20.82
CA GLN A 121 -2.18 -2.39 -20.18
C GLN A 121 -1.00 -1.72 -19.49
N HIS A 122 -0.87 -0.41 -19.69
CA HIS A 122 0.10 0.42 -19.00
C HIS A 122 -0.48 0.92 -17.69
N ALA A 123 0.24 0.72 -16.59
CA ALA A 123 -0.08 1.30 -15.29
C ALA A 123 1.17 1.39 -14.42
N ARG A 124 1.24 2.44 -13.61
CA ARG A 124 2.35 2.65 -12.68
C ARG A 124 2.33 1.59 -11.58
N SER A 125 3.47 0.95 -11.36
CA SER A 125 3.69 -0.05 -10.31
C SER A 125 5.02 0.18 -9.59
N SER A 126 5.25 -0.58 -8.53
CA SER A 126 6.42 -0.44 -7.67
C SER A 126 6.97 -1.83 -7.35
N ILE A 127 8.26 -2.05 -7.56
CA ILE A 127 8.95 -3.30 -7.21
C ILE A 127 10.07 -3.02 -6.22
N ALA A 128 10.40 -3.96 -5.35
CA ALA A 128 11.53 -3.86 -4.43
C ALA A 128 12.59 -4.88 -4.81
N ILE A 129 13.64 -4.42 -5.49
CA ILE A 129 14.73 -5.25 -6.00
C ILE A 129 15.71 -5.50 -4.86
N ASP A 130 15.90 -6.78 -4.52
CA ASP A 130 16.80 -7.18 -3.45
C ASP A 130 18.00 -8.01 -3.95
N VAL A 131 17.92 -8.55 -5.16
CA VAL A 131 19.00 -9.28 -5.83
C VAL A 131 19.06 -8.83 -7.29
N LEU A 132 20.24 -8.42 -7.74
CA LEU A 132 20.52 -8.15 -9.15
C LEU A 132 21.81 -8.86 -9.56
N VAL A 133 21.77 -9.63 -10.65
CA VAL A 133 22.93 -10.33 -11.22
C VAL A 133 23.03 -9.96 -12.70
N PRO A 134 23.69 -8.83 -13.05
CA PRO A 134 23.77 -8.35 -14.42
C PRO A 134 24.41 -9.35 -15.39
N GLU A 135 25.42 -10.10 -14.95
CA GLU A 135 26.13 -11.10 -15.78
C GLU A 135 25.22 -12.26 -16.20
N ALA A 136 24.20 -12.56 -15.40
CA ALA A 136 23.22 -13.59 -15.66
C ALA A 136 21.89 -13.04 -16.22
N THR A 137 21.84 -11.72 -16.48
CA THR A 137 20.62 -10.98 -16.86
C THR A 137 19.42 -11.38 -16.01
N ALA A 138 19.62 -11.44 -14.69
CA ALA A 138 18.65 -11.94 -13.73
C ALA A 138 18.40 -10.94 -12.60
N VAL A 139 17.13 -10.80 -12.21
CA VAL A 139 16.69 -9.93 -11.12
C VAL A 139 15.70 -10.65 -10.22
N GLY A 140 15.86 -10.51 -8.91
CA GLY A 140 14.91 -10.94 -7.89
C GLY A 140 14.31 -9.72 -7.19
N TYR A 141 12.98 -9.70 -7.05
CA TYR A 141 12.27 -8.55 -6.50
C TYR A 141 10.93 -8.91 -5.87
N TYR A 142 10.47 -8.09 -4.93
CA TYR A 142 9.10 -8.16 -4.40
C TYR A 142 8.16 -7.30 -5.24
N HIS A 143 6.92 -7.74 -5.41
CA HIS A 143 5.84 -7.04 -6.10
C HIS A 143 4.50 -7.54 -5.57
N HIS A 144 3.57 -6.64 -5.23
CA HIS A 144 2.17 -6.85 -4.78
C HIS A 144 1.76 -8.17 -4.10
N ASP A 145 1.94 -9.30 -4.77
CA ASP A 145 1.50 -10.64 -4.40
C ASP A 145 2.65 -11.59 -4.00
N GLY A 146 3.90 -11.13 -3.97
CA GLY A 146 5.01 -11.88 -3.41
C GLY A 146 6.38 -11.59 -4.01
N TYR A 147 7.25 -12.61 -3.95
CA TYR A 147 8.61 -12.57 -4.47
C TYR A 147 8.68 -13.19 -5.86
N HIS A 148 9.31 -12.49 -6.79
CA HIS A 148 9.38 -12.84 -8.20
C HIS A 148 10.81 -12.76 -8.72
N THR A 149 11.03 -13.41 -9.86
CA THR A 149 12.29 -13.34 -10.60
C THR A 149 12.01 -13.06 -12.07
N ALA A 150 12.83 -12.22 -12.70
CA ALA A 150 12.79 -12.01 -14.15
C ALA A 150 14.19 -12.22 -14.75
N SER A 151 14.23 -12.68 -16.00
CA SER A 151 15.48 -12.91 -16.73
C SER A 151 15.33 -12.64 -18.22
N GLY A 152 16.45 -12.42 -18.93
CA GLY A 152 16.44 -12.25 -20.40
C GLY A 152 15.63 -11.01 -20.83
N GLU A 153 14.68 -11.18 -21.74
CA GLU A 153 13.89 -10.04 -22.27
C GLU A 153 13.12 -9.27 -21.18
N ASP A 154 12.60 -9.97 -20.17
CA ASP A 154 11.84 -9.32 -19.09
C ASP A 154 12.75 -8.53 -18.14
N TYR A 155 13.98 -9.02 -17.93
CA TYR A 155 15.01 -8.27 -17.23
C TYR A 155 15.36 -6.98 -17.99
N GLU A 156 15.62 -7.11 -19.30
CA GLU A 156 15.93 -5.96 -20.15
C GLU A 156 14.78 -4.95 -20.18
N ALA A 157 13.53 -5.42 -20.17
CA ALA A 157 12.36 -4.56 -20.16
C ALA A 157 12.26 -3.71 -18.88
N ILE A 158 12.54 -4.28 -17.70
CA ILE A 158 12.48 -3.58 -16.41
C ILE A 158 13.47 -2.41 -16.36
N PHE A 159 14.67 -2.58 -16.90
CA PHE A 159 15.72 -1.56 -16.89
C PHE A 159 15.76 -0.69 -18.16
N ARG A 160 14.84 -0.92 -19.10
CA ARG A 160 14.73 -0.11 -20.31
C ARG A 160 14.25 1.29 -19.95
N MET A 161 15.04 2.29 -20.29
CA MET A 161 14.70 3.68 -20.04
C MET A 161 13.60 4.14 -21.01
N PRO A 162 12.59 4.91 -20.56
CA PRO A 162 11.66 5.58 -21.45
C PRO A 162 12.45 6.53 -22.36
N GLY A 163 12.62 6.13 -23.62
CA GLY A 163 13.37 6.91 -24.58
C GLY A 163 14.84 6.54 -24.71
N ASP A 164 15.20 5.26 -24.80
CA ASP A 164 16.45 4.87 -25.47
C ASP A 164 16.54 5.46 -26.91
N ASP A 165 15.40 5.78 -27.54
CA ASP A 165 15.32 6.64 -28.75
C ASP A 165 15.43 8.16 -28.45
N ALA A 166 15.09 8.60 -27.23
CA ALA A 166 15.07 10.00 -26.75
C ALA A 166 16.35 10.46 -26.04
N ILE A 167 17.32 9.58 -25.77
CA ILE A 167 18.70 9.95 -25.38
C ILE A 167 19.28 10.93 -26.42
N SER A 168 18.85 10.83 -27.67
CA SER A 168 19.13 11.77 -28.77
C SER A 168 18.61 13.21 -28.55
N ARG A 169 17.81 13.48 -27.51
CA ARG A 169 17.19 14.81 -27.22
C ARG A 169 17.50 15.38 -25.83
N GLY A 170 18.45 14.81 -25.10
CA GLY A 170 19.05 15.46 -23.91
C GLY A 170 18.14 15.57 -22.67
N ALA A 171 17.04 14.83 -22.60
CA ALA A 171 16.17 14.77 -21.42
C ALA A 171 15.89 13.30 -21.05
N ALA A 172 16.83 12.67 -20.34
CA ALA A 172 16.60 11.36 -19.74
C ALA A 172 15.75 11.55 -18.46
N PHE A 173 14.50 11.09 -18.48
CA PHE A 173 13.71 10.94 -17.27
C PHE A 173 13.94 9.54 -16.72
N PHE A 174 14.62 9.46 -15.58
CA PHE A 174 14.78 8.20 -14.86
C PHE A 174 13.51 7.85 -14.10
N PRO A 175 13.16 6.55 -13.99
CA PRO A 175 12.14 6.13 -13.05
C PRO A 175 12.54 6.55 -11.63
N GLN A 176 11.54 6.94 -10.84
CA GLN A 176 11.78 7.23 -9.43
C GLN A 176 12.29 5.97 -8.73
N ALA A 177 13.43 6.12 -8.04
CA ALA A 177 14.08 5.05 -7.32
C ALA A 177 14.38 5.48 -5.89
N GLU A 178 14.20 4.58 -4.94
CA GLU A 178 14.49 4.79 -3.53
C GLU A 178 15.34 3.63 -3.02
N VAL A 179 16.38 3.94 -2.26
CA VAL A 179 17.21 2.94 -1.60
C VAL A 179 16.75 2.73 -0.17
N VAL A 180 16.50 1.48 0.18
CA VAL A 180 16.03 1.04 1.49
C VAL A 180 17.15 0.28 2.20
N ARG A 181 17.44 0.71 3.43
CA ARG A 181 18.53 0.15 4.24
C ARG A 181 18.03 -0.23 5.63
N ARG A 182 18.43 -1.41 6.10
CA ARG A 182 18.26 -1.84 7.50
C ARG A 182 19.41 -1.26 8.32
N ARG A 183 19.26 -0.01 8.75
CA ARG A 183 20.34 0.78 9.38
C ARG A 183 20.46 0.53 10.88
N PHE A 184 19.34 0.30 11.55
CA PHE A 184 19.28 0.06 12.99
C PHE A 184 18.63 -1.29 13.32
N THR A 185 18.77 -1.73 14.56
CA THR A 185 18.15 -2.98 15.03
C THR A 185 16.63 -2.81 15.09
N ALA A 186 15.91 -3.76 14.49
CA ALA A 186 14.46 -3.82 14.56
C ALA A 186 13.98 -4.11 15.99
N GLN A 187 12.84 -3.53 16.36
CA GLN A 187 12.13 -3.89 17.58
C GLN A 187 11.57 -5.31 17.44
N ALA A 188 11.53 -6.05 18.54
CA ALA A 188 10.98 -7.40 18.61
C ALA A 188 10.05 -7.56 19.81
N ASP A 189 9.17 -8.56 19.74
CA ASP A 189 8.29 -8.98 20.82
C ASP A 189 7.54 -7.81 21.48
N ALA A 190 7.58 -7.74 22.83
CA ALA A 190 6.91 -6.69 23.59
C ALA A 190 7.43 -5.27 23.26
N ALA A 191 8.68 -5.12 22.79
CA ALA A 191 9.20 -3.80 22.40
C ALA A 191 8.54 -3.32 21.09
N LEU A 192 8.31 -4.24 20.14
CA LEU A 192 7.60 -3.93 18.90
C LEU A 192 6.16 -3.50 19.17
N VAL A 193 5.45 -4.24 20.05
CA VAL A 193 4.06 -3.89 20.43
C VAL A 193 4.00 -2.51 21.09
N ARG A 194 4.92 -2.20 22.02
CA ARG A 194 5.00 -0.89 22.66
C ARG A 194 5.28 0.23 21.65
N ALA A 195 6.22 0.03 20.73
CA ALA A 195 6.54 1.01 19.71
C ALA A 195 5.35 1.27 18.78
N SER A 196 4.68 0.20 18.32
CA SER A 196 3.48 0.29 17.48
C SER A 196 2.33 1.03 18.18
N LEU A 197 2.06 0.74 19.46
CA LEU A 197 1.08 1.48 20.26
C LEU A 197 1.45 2.96 20.46
N GLY A 198 2.75 3.26 20.62
CA GLY A 198 3.24 4.64 20.67
C GLY A 198 2.93 5.40 19.38
N LEU A 199 3.16 4.76 18.23
CA LEU A 199 2.82 5.31 16.91
C LEU A 199 1.31 5.48 16.75
N LEU A 200 0.50 4.51 17.19
CA LEU A 200 -0.96 4.62 17.17
C LEU A 200 -1.44 5.86 17.90
N ARG A 201 -0.97 6.09 19.13
CA ARG A 201 -1.30 7.30 19.89
C ARG A 201 -0.89 8.57 19.14
N ALA A 202 0.32 8.60 18.59
CA ALA A 202 0.81 9.76 17.83
C ALA A 202 -0.02 10.05 16.56
N HIS A 203 -0.46 9.01 15.85
CA HIS A 203 -1.31 9.13 14.67
C HIS A 203 -2.75 9.50 15.01
N LEU A 204 -3.30 8.99 16.11
CA LEU A 204 -4.62 9.38 16.59
C LEU A 204 -4.69 10.87 16.95
N VAL A 205 -3.59 11.49 17.40
CA VAL A 205 -3.51 12.95 17.60
C VAL A 205 -3.59 13.72 16.27
N ARG A 206 -3.13 13.11 15.17
CA ARG A 206 -3.11 13.69 13.82
C ARG A 206 -4.26 13.24 12.91
N ARG A 207 -5.21 12.47 13.44
CA ARG A 207 -6.39 12.00 12.70
C ARG A 207 -7.20 13.18 12.14
N PRO A 208 -8.03 12.96 11.10
CA PRO A 208 -8.97 13.97 10.62
C PRO A 208 -9.81 14.56 11.77
N ARG A 209 -9.96 15.89 11.78
CA ARG A 209 -10.76 16.59 12.80
C ARG A 209 -12.26 16.39 12.60
N GLU A 210 -12.66 16.26 11.34
CA GLU A 210 -14.03 16.02 10.92
C GLU A 210 -14.14 14.59 10.36
N ASN A 211 -15.36 14.07 10.28
CA ASN A 211 -15.58 12.75 9.69
C ASN A 211 -15.33 12.84 8.17
N PRO A 212 -14.31 12.13 7.62
CA PRO A 212 -13.99 12.20 6.20
C PRO A 212 -15.11 11.62 5.33
N ILE A 213 -15.97 10.75 5.88
CA ILE A 213 -17.14 10.23 5.16
C ILE A 213 -18.22 11.30 4.98
N CYS A 214 -18.39 12.23 5.94
CA CYS A 214 -19.31 13.36 5.79
C CYS A 214 -18.83 14.33 4.68
N ALA A 215 -17.52 14.55 4.59
CA ALA A 215 -16.94 15.33 3.50
C ALA A 215 -17.14 14.63 2.15
N PHE A 216 -16.89 13.31 2.10
CA PHE A 216 -17.17 12.50 0.92
C PHE A 216 -18.67 12.53 0.52
N ARG A 217 -19.60 12.38 1.47
CA ARG A 217 -21.05 12.49 1.21
C ARG A 217 -21.40 13.80 0.53
N THR A 218 -20.78 14.90 0.97
CA THR A 218 -21.03 16.23 0.43
C THR A 218 -20.55 16.36 -1.02
N ALA A 219 -19.39 15.78 -1.36
CA ALA A 219 -18.83 15.77 -2.72
C ALA A 219 -19.48 14.72 -3.65
N PHE A 220 -20.13 13.70 -3.08
CA PHE A 220 -20.59 12.53 -3.82
C PHE A 220 -21.61 12.83 -4.96
N PRO A 221 -22.57 13.76 -4.84
CA PRO A 221 -23.46 14.09 -5.96
C PRO A 221 -22.70 14.53 -7.21
N ASP A 222 -21.69 15.38 -7.06
CA ASP A 222 -20.86 15.84 -8.19
C ASP A 222 -20.03 14.70 -8.78
N HIS A 223 -19.53 13.80 -7.92
CA HIS A 223 -18.83 12.59 -8.38
C HIS A 223 -19.75 11.69 -9.21
N LEU A 224 -20.99 11.50 -8.76
CA LEU A 224 -21.98 10.68 -9.45
C LEU A 224 -22.29 11.26 -10.82
N ASP A 225 -22.55 12.57 -10.92
CA ASP A 225 -22.81 13.24 -12.20
C ASP A 225 -21.62 13.08 -13.17
N GLN A 226 -20.39 13.25 -12.68
CA GLN A 226 -19.19 13.05 -13.48
C GLN A 226 -19.01 11.59 -13.94
N LEU A 227 -19.30 10.61 -13.07
CA LEU A 227 -19.23 9.19 -13.43
C LEU A 227 -20.26 8.84 -14.50
N MET A 228 -21.48 9.35 -14.36
CA MET A 228 -22.55 9.13 -15.34
C MET A 228 -22.21 9.77 -16.69
N ALA A 229 -21.57 10.95 -16.70
CA ALA A 229 -21.15 11.63 -17.92
C ALA A 229 -19.96 10.95 -18.62
N ARG A 230 -19.00 10.42 -17.86
CA ARG A 230 -17.75 9.83 -18.40
C ARG A 230 -17.87 8.35 -18.77
N GLY A 231 -18.85 7.64 -18.22
CA GLY A 231 -19.09 6.23 -18.51
C GLY A 231 -18.04 5.27 -17.95
N GLU A 232 -18.14 4.00 -18.36
CA GLU A 232 -17.34 2.87 -17.85
C GLU A 232 -15.80 3.07 -17.88
N PRO A 233 -15.17 3.64 -18.94
CA PRO A 233 -13.72 3.66 -19.06
C PRO A 233 -12.97 4.31 -17.90
N ASN A 234 -13.61 5.27 -17.22
CA ASN A 234 -13.00 6.01 -16.10
C ASN A 234 -13.39 5.46 -14.72
N PHE A 235 -14.33 4.50 -14.67
CA PHE A 235 -14.83 3.97 -13.41
C PHE A 235 -13.72 3.30 -12.59
N GLN A 236 -12.82 2.56 -13.23
CA GLN A 236 -11.75 1.84 -12.52
C GLN A 236 -10.78 2.80 -11.82
N ALA A 237 -10.45 3.94 -12.46
CA ALA A 237 -9.60 4.96 -11.86
C ALA A 237 -10.30 5.64 -10.68
N TYR A 238 -11.59 5.96 -10.81
CA TYR A 238 -12.40 6.49 -9.70
C TYR A 238 -12.46 5.51 -8.53
N ALA A 239 -12.84 4.26 -8.80
CA ALA A 239 -12.98 3.21 -7.81
C ALA A 239 -11.67 2.97 -7.06
N ALA A 240 -10.52 3.00 -7.75
CA ALA A 240 -9.20 2.83 -7.15
C ALA A 240 -8.85 3.95 -6.14
N ASN A 241 -9.15 5.21 -6.47
CA ASN A 241 -8.74 6.37 -5.65
C ASN A 241 -9.77 6.77 -4.58
N VAL A 242 -11.02 6.32 -4.70
CA VAL A 242 -12.08 6.65 -3.75
C VAL A 242 -12.45 5.41 -2.92
N LEU A 243 -13.19 4.47 -3.51
CA LEU A 243 -13.82 3.38 -2.74
C LEU A 243 -12.84 2.30 -2.29
N ARG A 244 -11.92 1.89 -3.17
CA ARG A 244 -10.86 0.94 -2.82
C ARG A 244 -9.92 1.53 -1.80
N GLN A 245 -9.50 2.78 -2.00
CA GLN A 245 -8.61 3.48 -1.07
C GLN A 245 -9.23 3.56 0.33
N LEU A 246 -10.52 3.85 0.43
CA LEU A 246 -11.28 3.84 1.69
C LEU A 246 -11.37 2.42 2.29
N GLY A 247 -11.98 1.49 1.55
CA GLY A 247 -12.31 0.18 2.06
C GLY A 247 -11.09 -0.65 2.45
N ALA A 248 -10.02 -0.61 1.64
CA ALA A 248 -8.80 -1.35 1.92
C ALA A 248 -8.06 -0.77 3.14
N ASN A 249 -8.07 0.55 3.35
CA ASN A 249 -7.46 1.14 4.54
C ASN A 249 -8.17 0.71 5.83
N PHE A 250 -9.50 0.63 5.84
CA PHE A 250 -10.23 0.12 7.00
C PHE A 250 -10.10 -1.39 7.18
N GLU A 251 -9.90 -2.16 6.10
CA GLU A 251 -9.52 -3.57 6.23
C GLU A 251 -8.15 -3.71 6.93
N LEU A 252 -7.16 -2.89 6.56
CA LEU A 252 -5.85 -2.85 7.23
C LEU A 252 -5.98 -2.45 8.70
N LEU A 253 -6.77 -1.42 9.01
CA LEU A 253 -7.04 -1.02 10.39
C LEU A 253 -7.67 -2.16 11.20
N GLY A 254 -8.66 -2.86 10.62
CA GLY A 254 -9.28 -4.03 11.26
C GLY A 254 -8.28 -5.16 11.53
N ARG A 255 -7.33 -5.39 10.62
CA ARG A 255 -6.24 -6.37 10.82
C ARG A 255 -5.28 -5.93 11.93
N TYR A 256 -4.96 -4.64 11.99
CA TYR A 256 -4.15 -4.06 13.07
C TYR A 256 -4.82 -4.19 14.45
N VAL A 257 -6.11 -3.88 14.54
CA VAL A 257 -6.93 -4.02 15.75
C VAL A 257 -6.94 -5.47 16.22
N ARG A 258 -7.18 -6.44 15.33
CA ARG A 258 -7.11 -7.87 15.66
C ARG A 258 -5.73 -8.29 16.13
N TRP A 259 -4.67 -7.78 15.51
CA TRP A 259 -3.29 -8.05 15.94
C TRP A 259 -3.03 -7.54 17.35
N LEU A 260 -3.46 -6.31 17.69
CA LEU A 260 -3.35 -5.79 19.05
C LEU A 260 -4.05 -6.67 20.08
N VAL A 261 -5.27 -7.16 19.77
CA VAL A 261 -5.99 -8.11 20.64
C VAL A 261 -5.21 -9.41 20.83
N MET A 262 -4.63 -9.97 19.76
CA MET A 262 -3.75 -11.16 19.84
C MET A 262 -2.49 -10.90 20.68
N GLN A 263 -2.01 -9.65 20.73
CA GLN A 263 -0.90 -9.21 21.59
C GLN A 263 -1.37 -8.87 23.03
N GLY A 264 -2.60 -9.21 23.40
CA GLY A 264 -3.14 -9.04 24.74
C GLY A 264 -3.63 -7.63 25.07
N GLN A 265 -3.78 -6.75 24.08
CA GLN A 265 -4.38 -5.43 24.30
C GLN A 265 -5.91 -5.54 24.38
N VAL A 266 -6.50 -4.81 25.33
CA VAL A 266 -7.95 -4.68 25.43
C VAL A 266 -8.38 -3.50 24.56
N LEU A 267 -9.33 -3.72 23.66
CA LEU A 267 -9.86 -2.69 22.75
C LEU A 267 -11.39 -2.68 22.83
N PRO A 268 -12.06 -1.59 22.41
CA PRO A 268 -13.52 -1.60 22.30
C PRO A 268 -14.00 -2.65 21.29
N ASP A 269 -14.96 -3.49 21.71
CA ASP A 269 -15.45 -4.63 20.91
C ASP A 269 -16.04 -4.21 19.55
N THR A 270 -16.53 -2.97 19.45
CA THR A 270 -17.17 -2.44 18.23
C THR A 270 -16.18 -2.12 17.11
N VAL A 271 -14.90 -1.87 17.41
CA VAL A 271 -13.95 -1.33 16.42
C VAL A 271 -13.67 -2.32 15.30
N ALA A 272 -13.49 -3.60 15.63
CA ALA A 272 -13.16 -4.62 14.63
C ALA A 272 -14.31 -4.82 13.62
N GLU A 273 -15.55 -4.89 14.13
CA GLU A 273 -16.75 -5.01 13.29
C GLU A 273 -16.98 -3.74 12.47
N ALA A 274 -16.82 -2.56 13.08
CA ALA A 274 -16.96 -1.30 12.35
C ALA A 274 -15.92 -1.16 11.22
N CYS A 275 -14.68 -1.62 11.42
CA CYS A 275 -13.68 -1.69 10.35
C CYS A 275 -14.11 -2.63 9.22
N TYR A 276 -14.71 -3.76 9.55
CA TYR A 276 -15.25 -4.69 8.55
C TYR A 276 -16.42 -4.07 7.78
N THR A 277 -17.38 -3.42 8.47
CA THR A 277 -18.48 -2.69 7.83
C THR A 277 -17.97 -1.61 6.89
N MET A 278 -16.97 -0.82 7.30
CA MET A 278 -16.34 0.18 6.44
C MET A 278 -15.76 -0.45 5.16
N ALA A 279 -15.06 -1.57 5.29
CA ALA A 279 -14.49 -2.28 4.15
C ALA A 279 -15.56 -2.86 3.23
N SER A 280 -16.58 -3.53 3.78
CA SER A 280 -17.64 -4.20 3.03
C SER A 280 -18.56 -3.21 2.34
N GLU A 281 -18.98 -2.13 3.01
CA GLU A 281 -19.89 -1.14 2.44
C GLU A 281 -19.22 -0.32 1.34
N ALA A 282 -17.92 -0.02 1.45
CA ALA A 282 -17.18 0.59 0.36
C ALA A 282 -17.17 -0.33 -0.89
N MET A 283 -17.09 -1.64 -0.70
CA MET A 283 -17.14 -2.62 -1.79
C MET A 283 -18.55 -2.73 -2.40
N VAL A 284 -19.59 -2.77 -1.56
CA VAL A 284 -20.99 -2.76 -2.01
C VAL A 284 -21.27 -1.50 -2.83
N MET A 285 -20.88 -0.33 -2.33
CA MET A 285 -21.01 0.94 -3.02
C MET A 285 -20.28 0.93 -4.37
N GLN A 286 -19.09 0.32 -4.46
CA GLN A 286 -18.36 0.18 -5.72
C GLN A 286 -19.15 -0.61 -6.76
N PHE A 287 -19.71 -1.77 -6.39
CA PHE A 287 -20.53 -2.57 -7.31
C PHE A 287 -21.82 -1.87 -7.72
N ARG A 288 -22.46 -1.15 -6.80
CA ARG A 288 -23.67 -0.35 -7.09
C ARG A 288 -23.37 0.75 -8.10
N LEU A 289 -22.29 1.50 -7.91
CA LEU A 289 -21.88 2.54 -8.85
C LEU A 289 -21.49 1.97 -10.21
N MET A 290 -20.76 0.86 -10.24
CA MET A 290 -20.45 0.19 -11.50
C MET A 290 -21.73 -0.19 -12.26
N ARG A 291 -22.70 -0.77 -11.55
CA ARG A 291 -24.02 -1.11 -12.12
C ARG A 291 -24.79 0.13 -12.57
N ALA A 292 -24.72 1.22 -11.81
CA ALA A 292 -25.36 2.49 -12.16
C ALA A 292 -24.81 3.05 -13.47
N VAL A 293 -23.48 3.04 -13.62
CA VAL A 293 -22.77 3.48 -14.84
C VAL A 293 -23.13 2.59 -16.04
N ILE A 294 -23.07 1.26 -15.89
CA ILE A 294 -23.40 0.31 -16.98
C ILE A 294 -24.87 0.42 -17.40
N SER A 295 -25.78 0.59 -16.43
CA SER A 295 -27.23 0.65 -16.71
C SER A 295 -27.73 2.05 -17.06
N HIS A 296 -26.86 3.07 -17.03
CA HIS A 296 -27.21 4.49 -17.15
C HIS A 296 -28.32 4.95 -16.18
N LYS A 297 -28.39 4.34 -15.00
CA LYS A 297 -29.35 4.70 -13.94
C LYS A 297 -28.58 5.16 -12.70
N PRO A 298 -28.61 6.47 -12.36
CA PRO A 298 -27.87 6.97 -11.21
C PRO A 298 -28.37 6.31 -9.91
N ASP A 299 -27.44 5.94 -9.04
CA ASP A 299 -27.69 5.38 -7.71
C ASP A 299 -27.07 6.32 -6.67
N PRO A 300 -27.88 7.07 -5.89
CA PRO A 300 -27.37 8.03 -4.91
C PRO A 300 -26.76 7.36 -3.67
N CYS A 301 -26.80 6.03 -3.55
CA CYS A 301 -26.10 5.24 -2.52
C CYS A 301 -26.28 5.76 -1.07
N GLN A 302 -27.42 6.39 -0.75
CA GLN A 302 -27.64 7.06 0.54
C GLN A 302 -27.51 6.08 1.72
N ASP A 303 -28.04 4.88 1.56
CA ASP A 303 -27.97 3.80 2.55
C ASP A 303 -26.52 3.31 2.79
N CYS A 304 -25.68 3.21 1.75
CA CYS A 304 -24.25 2.91 1.94
C CYS A 304 -23.54 4.07 2.67
N LEU A 305 -23.84 5.32 2.31
CA LEU A 305 -23.25 6.49 2.98
C LEU A 305 -23.68 6.59 4.45
N ASP A 306 -24.93 6.24 4.77
CA ASP A 306 -25.43 6.21 6.16
C ASP A 306 -24.67 5.18 6.99
N GLN A 307 -24.46 3.98 6.43
CA GLN A 307 -23.70 2.92 7.10
C GLN A 307 -22.22 3.27 7.26
N LEU A 308 -21.57 3.83 6.23
CA LEU A 308 -20.17 4.26 6.29
C LEU A 308 -19.98 5.37 7.34
N GLU A 309 -20.88 6.36 7.40
CA GLU A 309 -20.77 7.43 8.41
C GLU A 309 -20.99 6.92 9.83
N ALA A 310 -21.93 6.00 10.02
CA ALA A 310 -22.18 5.38 11.32
C ALA A 310 -20.97 4.52 11.75
N ALA A 311 -20.49 3.64 10.88
CA ALA A 311 -19.35 2.77 11.15
C ALA A 311 -18.06 3.58 11.43
N TYR A 312 -17.84 4.70 10.72
CA TYR A 312 -16.69 5.55 11.01
C TYR A 312 -16.66 6.04 12.47
N LYS A 313 -17.81 6.39 13.06
CA LYS A 313 -17.88 6.85 14.46
C LYS A 313 -17.39 5.78 15.45
N ASP A 314 -17.61 4.52 15.11
CA ASP A 314 -17.24 3.36 15.94
C ASP A 314 -15.82 2.82 15.64
N THR A 315 -15.05 3.47 14.75
CA THR A 315 -13.66 3.12 14.44
C THR A 315 -12.67 4.11 15.05
N VAL A 316 -12.26 5.11 14.28
CA VAL A 316 -11.19 6.05 14.61
C VAL A 316 -11.52 6.91 15.84
N PRO A 317 -12.75 7.48 15.99
CA PRO A 317 -13.12 8.20 17.20
C PRO A 317 -13.18 7.31 18.45
N ALA A 318 -13.66 6.07 18.33
CA ALA A 318 -13.67 5.11 19.43
C ALA A 318 -12.25 4.73 19.89
N LEU A 319 -11.34 4.48 18.94
CA LEU A 319 -9.92 4.27 19.23
C LEU A 319 -9.28 5.51 19.88
N ALA A 320 -9.58 6.71 19.38
CA ALA A 320 -9.08 7.95 19.95
C ALA A 320 -9.56 8.17 21.39
N ALA A 321 -10.83 7.85 21.68
CA ALA A 321 -11.37 7.93 23.03
C ALA A 321 -10.71 6.91 23.97
N HIS A 322 -10.46 5.70 23.48
CA HIS A 322 -9.83 4.63 24.27
C HIS A 322 -8.35 4.91 24.57
N PHE A 323 -7.57 5.36 23.59
CA PHE A 323 -6.13 5.61 23.75
C PHE A 323 -5.79 7.03 24.21
N GLY A 324 -6.76 7.95 24.16
CA GLY A 324 -6.61 9.36 24.54
C GLY A 324 -6.89 9.68 26.01
N THR A 325 -7.41 8.72 26.79
CA THR A 325 -7.66 8.91 28.24
C THR A 325 -6.43 8.73 29.13
N ASP A 326 -5.34 8.18 28.59
CA ASP A 326 -4.08 7.97 29.33
C ASP A 326 -3.01 9.00 28.90
N GLN A 327 -3.21 10.25 29.27
CA GLN A 327 -2.07 11.16 29.53
C GLN A 327 -1.95 11.32 31.05
N PRO A 328 -0.88 10.81 31.70
CA PRO A 328 -0.52 11.25 33.03
C PRO A 328 -0.08 12.72 33.06
#